data_AF-A0A081RV58-F1
#
_entry.id   AF-A0A081RV58-F1
#
_cell.length_a   1.000
_cell.length_b   1.000
_cell.length_c   1.000
_cell.angle_alpha   90.00
_cell.angle_beta   90.00
_cell.angle_gamma   90.00
#
_symmetry.space_group_name_H-M   'P 1'
#
loop_
_entity.id
_entity.type
_entity.pdbx_description
1 polymer ?
#
loop_
_entity_poly.entity_id
_entity_poly.type
_entity_poly.pdbx_seq_one_letter_code
_entity_poly.pdbx_strand_id
1 'polypeptide(L)' 'MNEQYPFLDILMYAYFNQDYKIISGPKLNDVIDDFLHVATRGMIKGLIEEI' A
#
# COMPACT_ATOMS: atom_id res chain seq x y z
N MET A 1 0.38 -1.07 -14.89
CA MET A 1 1.25 -1.45 -13.77
C MET A 1 2.60 -1.76 -14.34
N ASN A 2 3.64 -1.12 -13.82
CA ASN A 2 5.00 -1.33 -14.27
C ASN A 2 5.53 -2.40 -13.30
N GLU A 3 5.52 -3.67 -13.70
CA GLU A 3 5.79 -4.84 -12.84
C GLU A 3 7.22 -4.87 -12.22
N GLN A 4 7.95 -3.76 -12.35
CA GLN A 4 9.26 -3.54 -11.74
C GLN A 4 9.19 -3.41 -10.21
N TYR A 5 8.05 -2.93 -9.67
CA TYR A 5 7.85 -2.75 -8.22
C TYR A 5 6.46 -3.26 -7.81
N PRO A 6 6.23 -4.59 -7.83
CA PRO A 6 4.91 -5.16 -7.57
C PRO A 6 4.33 -4.80 -6.19
N PHE A 7 5.14 -4.66 -5.13
CA PHE A 7 4.61 -4.33 -3.80
C PHE A 7 4.27 -2.84 -3.66
N LEU A 8 5.06 -1.96 -4.26
CA LEU A 8 4.75 -0.54 -4.38
C LEU A 8 3.53 -0.31 -5.27
N ASP A 9 3.41 -1.05 -6.36
CA ASP A 9 2.22 -1.01 -7.23
C ASP A 9 0.95 -1.39 -6.43
N ILE A 10 1.01 -2.41 -5.56
CA ILE A 10 -0.11 -2.75 -4.67
C ILE A 10 -0.43 -1.58 -3.74
N LEU A 11 0.56 -1.01 -3.05
CA LEU A 11 0.35 0.12 -2.14
C LEU A 11 -0.27 1.32 -2.88
N MET A 12 0.26 1.65 -4.06
CA MET A 12 -0.16 2.84 -4.83
C MET A 12 -1.53 2.69 -5.47
N TYR A 13 -1.82 1.53 -6.07
CA TYR A 13 -3.04 1.36 -6.87
C TYR A 13 -4.20 0.73 -6.09
N ALA A 14 -3.93 -0.10 -5.07
CA ALA A 14 -4.99 -0.69 -4.26
C ALA A 14 -5.36 0.20 -3.07
N TYR A 15 -4.38 0.77 -2.38
CA TYR A 15 -4.60 1.53 -1.13
C TYR A 15 -4.62 3.04 -1.35
N PHE A 16 -3.61 3.62 -2.02
CA PHE A 16 -3.60 5.04 -2.41
C PHE A 16 -4.40 5.34 -3.69
N ASN A 17 -5.48 4.59 -3.92
CA ASN A 17 -6.38 4.79 -5.06
C ASN A 17 -7.15 6.13 -4.94
N GLN A 18 -7.93 6.50 -5.96
CA GLN A 18 -8.64 7.80 -5.98
C GLN A 18 -9.62 8.01 -4.81
N ASP A 19 -10.07 6.93 -4.19
CA ASP A 19 -11.07 6.91 -3.12
C ASP A 19 -10.47 6.61 -1.74
N TYR A 20 -9.14 6.59 -1.59
CA TYR A 20 -8.46 6.22 -0.33
C TYR A 20 -8.98 6.98 0.90
N LYS A 21 -9.37 8.25 0.71
CA LYS A 21 -9.90 9.10 1.78
C LYS A 21 -11.23 8.61 2.36
N ILE A 22 -12.01 7.92 1.53
CA ILE A 22 -13.31 7.35 1.89
C ILE A 22 -13.11 5.94 2.47
N ILE A 23 -12.18 5.17 1.92
CA ILE A 23 -11.96 3.76 2.27
C ILE A 23 -11.14 3.62 3.56
N SER A 24 -9.93 4.18 3.58
CA SER A 24 -8.97 3.98 4.67
C SER A 24 -8.93 5.19 5.62
N GLY A 25 -9.08 6.40 5.07
CA GLY A 25 -9.13 7.63 5.85
C GLY A 25 -8.39 8.81 5.21
N PRO A 26 -8.64 10.04 5.69
CA PRO A 26 -8.14 11.24 5.03
C PRO A 26 -6.62 11.46 5.19
N LYS A 27 -5.95 10.76 6.11
CA LYS A 27 -4.50 10.92 6.36
C LYS A 27 -3.71 9.80 5.69
N LEU A 28 -2.48 10.12 5.28
CA LEU A 28 -1.52 9.14 4.77
C LEU A 28 -1.32 7.96 5.72
N ASN A 29 -1.21 8.23 7.03
CA ASN A 29 -1.02 7.18 8.02
C ASN A 29 -2.22 6.22 8.09
N ASP A 30 -3.44 6.72 7.87
CA ASP A 30 -4.64 5.86 7.89
C ASP A 30 -4.56 4.80 6.77
N VAL A 31 -4.08 5.18 5.59
CA VAL A 31 -3.87 4.29 4.43
C VAL A 31 -2.74 3.28 4.67
N ILE A 32 -1.64 3.74 5.29
CA ILE A 32 -0.50 2.88 5.62
C ILE A 32 -0.90 1.86 6.69
N ASP A 33 -1.62 2.28 7.72
CA ASP A 33 -2.08 1.40 8.80
C ASP A 33 -3.06 0.34 8.27
N ASP A 34 -3.94 0.72 7.34
CA ASP A 34 -4.86 -0.20 6.66
C ASP A 34 -4.10 -1.26 5.83
N PHE A 35 -3.09 -0.85 5.05
CA PHE A 35 -2.21 -1.78 4.36
C PHE A 35 -1.49 -2.73 5.32
N LEU A 36 -0.89 -2.20 6.38
CA LEU A 36 -0.13 -3.00 7.35
C LEU A 36 -1.02 -3.96 8.16
N HIS A 37 -2.32 -3.65 8.31
CA HIS A 37 -3.27 -4.53 8.98
C HIS A 37 -3.50 -5.83 8.22
N VAL A 38 -3.44 -5.79 6.88
CA VAL A 38 -3.74 -6.93 6.00
C VAL A 38 -2.45 -7.57 5.44
N ALA A 39 -1.39 -6.78 5.27
CA ALA A 39 -0.16 -7.23 4.63
C ALA A 39 0.53 -8.36 5.39
N THR A 40 0.99 -9.36 4.64
CA THR A 40 1.85 -10.40 5.20
C THR A 40 3.26 -9.85 5.46
N ARG A 41 4.02 -10.50 6.36
CA ARG A 41 5.44 -10.16 6.57
C ARG A 41 6.27 -10.18 5.28
N GLY A 42 5.94 -11.08 4.35
CA GLY A 42 6.62 -11.17 3.06
C GLY A 42 6.35 -9.95 2.18
N MET A 43 5.10 -9.47 2.15
CA MET A 43 4.72 -8.26 1.42
C MET A 43 5.38 -7.02 2.01
N ILE A 44 5.40 -6.89 3.34
CA ILE A 44 6.05 -5.76 4.02
C ILE A 44 7.55 -5.76 3.70
N LYS A 45 8.20 -6.92 3.78
CA LYS A 45 9.62 -7.05 3.45
C LYS A 45 9.90 -6.68 1.99
N GLY A 46 9.09 -7.20 1.06
CA GLY A 46 9.24 -6.89 -0.36
C GLY A 46 9.05 -5.41 -0.67
N LEU A 47 8.04 -4.77 -0.06
CA LEU A 47 7.84 -3.32 -0.19
C LEU A 47 9.05 -2.52 0.29
N ILE A 48 9.67 -2.92 1.42
CA ILE A 48 10.87 -2.26 1.93
C ILE A 48 12.07 -2.45 0.99
N GLU A 49 12.18 -3.59 0.31
CA GLU A 49 13.25 -3.84 -0.67
C GLU A 49 13.06 -3.06 -1.99
N GLU A 50 11.85 -2.58 -2.26
CA GLU A 50 11.51 -1.80 -3.46
C GLU A 50 11.71 -0.28 -3.31
N ILE A 51 11.82 0.24 -2.08
CA ILE A 51 11.98 1.67 -1.76
C ILE A 51 13.44 2.00 -1.45
#